data_AF-A0A965UUW5-F1
#
_entry.id   AF-A0A965UUW5-F1
#
_cell.length_a   1.000
_cell.length_b   1.000
_cell.length_c   1.000
_cell.angle_alpha   90.00
_cell.angle_beta   90.00
_cell.angle_gamma   90.00
#
_symmetry.space_group_name_H-M   'P 1'
#
loop_
_entity.id
_entity.type
_entity.pdbx_description
1 polymer ?
#
loop_
_entity_poly.entity_id
_entity_poly.type
_entity_poly.pdbx_seq_one_letter_code
_entity_poly.pdbx_strand_id
1 'polypeptide(L)'
;MRQRQRRPIFLREWRKHRGYTVEQLADRLHIHKGQLSKIERGLRPYTQDFLEAASECLQTDPASLIMRNPADADAIWSIWESLPEVERPQALRMLGAFLASLKAAGDNK
;
A
#
# COMPACT_ATOMS: atom_id res chain seq x y z
N MET A 1 3.28 29.78 11.65
CA MET A 1 2.30 28.86 11.02
C MET A 1 2.29 27.54 11.78
N ARG A 2 1.14 27.08 12.27
CA ARG A 2 1.02 25.75 12.92
C ARG A 2 1.29 24.68 11.86
N GLN A 3 2.27 23.79 12.08
CA GLN A 3 2.49 22.67 11.16
C GLN A 3 1.24 21.78 11.17
N ARG A 4 0.55 21.69 10.04
CA ARG A 4 -0.64 20.85 9.89
C ARG A 4 -0.20 19.39 9.90
N GLN A 5 -0.53 18.67 10.97
CA GLN A 5 -0.25 17.24 11.10
C GLN A 5 -1.22 16.48 10.20
N ARG A 6 -0.70 15.82 9.16
CA ARG A 6 -1.48 15.02 8.22
C ARG A 6 -1.57 13.59 8.74
N ARG A 7 -2.60 12.87 8.30
CA ARG A 7 -2.66 11.42 8.49
C ARG A 7 -1.42 10.80 7.80
N PRO A 8 -0.61 10.01 8.51
CA PRO A 8 0.49 9.28 7.88
C PRO A 8 -0.02 8.31 6.82
N ILE A 9 0.76 8.17 5.75
CA ILE A 9 0.60 7.11 4.74
C ILE A 9 1.45 5.89 5.14
N PHE A 10 1.29 4.75 4.47
CA PHE A 10 1.98 3.50 4.78
C PHE A 10 3.43 3.41 4.24
N LEU A 11 4.05 4.55 3.93
CA LEU A 11 5.38 4.59 3.34
C LEU A 11 6.45 3.95 4.24
N ARG A 12 6.34 4.15 5.56
CA ARG A 12 7.27 3.57 6.54
C ARG A 12 7.17 2.04 6.56
N GLU A 13 5.95 1.54 6.50
CA GLU A 13 5.60 0.13 6.52
C GLU A 13 6.11 -0.54 5.25
N TRP A 14 5.88 0.06 4.09
CA TRP A 14 6.44 -0.38 2.81
C TRP A 14 7.97 -0.37 2.77
N ARG A 15 8.59 0.69 3.29
CA ARG A 15 10.05 0.75 3.39
C ARG A 15 10.61 -0.41 4.23
N LYS A 16 10.00 -0.69 5.39
CA LYS A 16 10.40 -1.80 6.26
C LYS A 16 10.12 -3.16 5.61
N HIS A 17 8.99 -3.32 4.94
CA HIS A 17 8.62 -4.53 4.22
C HIS A 17 9.65 -4.86 3.13
N ARG A 18 10.19 -3.85 2.44
CA ARG A 18 11.28 -3.98 1.46
C ARG A 18 12.69 -4.04 2.08
N GLY A 19 12.81 -4.04 3.41
CA GLY A 19 14.09 -4.17 4.11
C GLY A 19 14.99 -2.94 4.07
N TYR A 20 14.47 -1.75 3.74
CA TYR A 20 15.28 -0.53 3.64
C TYR A 20 15.34 0.25 4.96
N THR A 21 16.52 0.77 5.29
CA THR A 21 16.69 1.87 6.24
C THR A 21 16.14 3.18 5.66
N VAL A 22 15.89 4.18 6.52
CA VAL A 22 15.41 5.49 6.05
C VAL A 22 16.44 6.13 5.11
N GLU A 23 17.72 6.01 5.44
CA GLU A 23 18.85 6.46 4.64
C GLU A 23 18.84 5.84 3.25
N GLN A 24 18.77 4.51 3.16
CA GLN A 24 18.78 3.81 1.87
C GLN A 24 17.62 4.23 0.95
N LEU A 25 16.41 4.40 1.49
CA LEU A 25 15.29 4.87 0.67
C LEU A 25 15.44 6.35 0.29
N ALA A 26 15.95 7.18 1.21
CA ALA A 26 16.18 8.60 0.94
C ALA A 26 17.23 8.79 -0.19
N ASP A 27 18.30 7.99 -0.16
CA ASP A 27 19.35 8.01 -1.17
C ASP A 27 18.81 7.58 -2.54
N ARG A 28 17.99 6.53 -2.60
CA ARG A 28 17.31 6.06 -3.83
C ARG A 28 16.36 7.10 -4.41
N LEU A 29 15.70 7.88 -3.54
CA LEU A 29 14.79 8.96 -3.93
C LEU A 29 15.50 10.29 -4.16
N HIS A 30 16.83 10.34 -4.02
CA HIS A 30 17.62 11.56 -4.13
C HIS A 30 17.11 12.71 -3.25
N ILE A 31 16.67 12.39 -2.02
CA ILE A 31 16.20 13.38 -1.05
C ILE A 31 16.94 13.25 0.29
N HIS A 32 16.88 14.31 1.10
CA HIS A 32 17.45 14.26 2.44
C HIS A 32 16.69 13.28 3.36
N LYS A 33 17.39 12.47 4.14
CA LYS A 33 16.81 11.55 5.16
C LYS A 33 15.76 12.24 6.05
N GLY A 34 16.06 13.46 6.51
CA GLY A 34 15.15 14.24 7.35
C GLY A 34 13.86 14.66 6.64
N GLN A 35 13.88 14.81 5.31
CA GLN A 35 12.68 15.03 4.50
C GLN A 35 11.82 13.77 4.44
N LEU A 36 12.41 12.61 4.13
CA LEU A 36 11.69 11.34 4.12
C LEU A 36 11.04 11.04 5.48
N SER A 37 11.80 11.21 6.58
CA SER A 37 11.28 11.00 7.95
C SER A 37 10.12 11.93 8.31
N LYS A 38 10.07 13.15 7.76
CA LYS A 38 8.94 14.06 7.96
C LYS A 38 7.72 13.64 7.14
N ILE A 39 7.91 13.10 5.94
CA ILE A 39 6.83 12.56 5.10
C ILE A 39 6.22 11.32 5.77
N GLU A 40 7.04 10.37 6.23
CA GLU A 40 6.58 9.15 6.94
C GLU A 40 5.73 9.45 8.18
N ARG A 41 5.96 10.61 8.82
CA ARG A 41 5.21 11.03 10.03
C ARG A 41 4.05 11.98 9.72
N GLY A 42 3.75 12.28 8.46
CA GLY A 42 2.71 13.22 8.06
C GLY A 42 3.02 14.69 8.40
N LEU A 43 4.28 15.02 8.72
CA LEU A 43 4.73 16.37 9.05
C LEU A 43 4.99 17.22 7.80
N ARG A 44 5.32 16.56 6.67
CA ARG A 44 5.49 17.18 5.35
C ARG A 44 4.54 16.51 4.36
N PRO A 45 3.87 17.26 3.46
CA PRO A 45 3.09 16.65 2.40
C PRO A 45 4.00 15.89 1.43
N TYR A 46 3.48 14.84 0.82
CA TYR A 46 4.04 14.26 -0.40
C TYR A 46 3.53 15.02 -1.63
N THR A 47 4.26 14.89 -2.73
CA THR A 47 3.81 15.28 -4.07
C THR A 47 3.47 14.02 -4.87
N GLN A 48 2.84 14.19 -6.03
CA GLN A 48 2.60 13.08 -6.94
C GLN A 48 3.91 12.43 -7.41
N ASP A 49 4.86 13.23 -7.91
CA ASP A 49 6.19 12.74 -8.36
C ASP A 49 6.93 11.95 -7.27
N PHE A 50 6.85 12.41 -6.01
CA PHE A 50 7.44 11.69 -4.89
C PHE A 50 6.76 10.33 -4.69
N LEU A 51 5.43 10.29 -4.77
CA LEU A 51 4.65 9.08 -4.56
C LEU A 51 4.96 8.05 -5.65
N GLU A 52 5.04 8.50 -6.91
CA GLU A 52 5.39 7.66 -8.07
C GLU A 52 6.82 7.12 -7.95
N ALA A 53 7.81 7.98 -7.69
CA ALA A 53 9.20 7.55 -7.48
C ALA A 53 9.36 6.60 -6.28
N ALA A 54 8.67 6.86 -5.17
CA ALA A 54 8.65 5.97 -4.01
C ALA A 54 8.01 4.62 -4.35
N SER A 55 6.95 4.61 -5.15
CA SER A 55 6.27 3.38 -5.55
C SER A 55 7.16 2.49 -6.41
N GLU A 56 7.92 3.07 -7.35
CA GLU A 56 8.94 2.37 -8.14
C GLU A 56 10.04 1.79 -7.25
N CYS A 57 10.63 2.62 -6.36
CA CYS A 57 11.68 2.19 -5.44
C CYS A 57 11.25 1.05 -4.50
N LEU A 58 9.97 1.06 -4.11
CA LEU A 58 9.36 0.10 -3.19
C LEU A 58 8.60 -1.01 -3.91
N GLN A 59 8.69 -1.08 -5.25
CA GLN A 59 8.08 -2.11 -6.09
C GLN A 59 6.60 -2.32 -5.76
N THR A 60 5.83 -1.23 -5.74
CA THR A 60 4.40 -1.20 -5.46
C THR A 60 3.75 -0.11 -6.32
N ASP A 61 2.42 0.01 -6.31
CA ASP A 61 1.72 1.16 -6.89
C ASP A 61 1.58 2.34 -5.91
N PRO A 62 1.37 3.57 -6.39
CA PRO A 62 1.22 4.75 -5.54
C PRO A 62 0.01 4.69 -4.59
N ALA A 63 -1.08 4.05 -4.99
CA ALA A 63 -2.29 3.97 -4.19
C ALA A 63 -2.06 3.08 -2.95
N SER A 64 -1.35 1.97 -3.11
CA SER A 64 -0.93 1.10 -2.02
C SER A 64 -0.11 1.82 -0.94
N LEU A 65 0.74 2.79 -1.32
CA LEU A 65 1.47 3.60 -0.34
C LEU A 65 0.54 4.43 0.53
N ILE A 66 -0.62 4.85 0.01
CA ILE A 66 -1.59 5.67 0.75
C ILE A 66 -2.51 4.81 1.62
N MET A 67 -2.98 3.66 1.11
CA MET A 67 -4.12 2.94 1.73
C MET A 67 -3.78 1.58 2.34
N ARG A 68 -2.61 0.99 2.04
CA ARG A 68 -2.33 -0.42 2.37
C ARG A 68 -1.13 -0.58 3.29
N ASN A 69 -1.33 -1.24 4.42
CA ASN A 69 -0.22 -1.78 5.22
C ASN A 69 0.25 -3.11 4.61
N PRO A 70 1.49 -3.22 4.11
CA PRO A 70 2.01 -4.47 3.54
C PRO A 70 2.31 -5.56 4.59
N ALA A 71 2.24 -5.24 5.89
CA ALA A 71 2.37 -6.23 6.96
C ALA A 71 1.02 -6.84 7.38
N ASP A 72 -0.09 -6.38 6.79
CA ASP A 72 -1.41 -6.93 7.07
C ASP A 72 -1.63 -8.22 6.28
N ALA A 73 -1.34 -9.35 6.92
CA ALA A 73 -1.40 -10.69 6.32
C ALA A 73 -2.84 -11.11 5.96
N ASP A 74 -3.84 -10.53 6.62
CA ASP A 74 -5.26 -10.82 6.40
C ASP A 74 -5.87 -9.99 5.27
N ALA A 75 -5.09 -9.07 4.67
CA ALA A 75 -5.53 -8.31 3.51
C ALA A 75 -5.65 -9.23 2.27
N ILE A 76 -6.79 -9.16 1.59
CA ILE A 76 -7.06 -9.86 0.31
C ILE A 76 -5.88 -9.76 -0.67
N TRP A 77 -5.20 -8.61 -0.67
CA TRP A 77 -4.05 -8.33 -1.52
C TRP A 77 -2.84 -9.25 -1.26
N SER A 78 -2.56 -9.59 0.00
CA SER A 78 -1.47 -10.50 0.38
C SER A 78 -1.71 -11.91 -0.16
N ILE A 79 -2.96 -12.37 -0.13
CA ILE A 79 -3.39 -13.64 -0.73
C ILE A 79 -3.30 -13.55 -2.26
N TRP A 80 -3.73 -12.44 -2.84
CA TRP A 80 -3.73 -12.25 -4.29
C TRP A 80 -2.33 -12.19 -4.91
N GLU A 81 -1.38 -11.51 -4.24
CA GLU A 81 0.01 -11.38 -4.68
C GLU A 81 0.80 -12.69 -4.55
N SER A 82 0.48 -13.52 -3.56
CA SER A 82 1.10 -14.85 -3.37
C SER A 82 0.52 -15.94 -4.28
N LEU A 83 -0.63 -15.69 -4.90
CA LEU A 83 -1.28 -16.65 -5.78
C LEU A 83 -0.55 -16.78 -7.13
N PRO A 84 -0.25 -18.00 -7.60
CA PRO A 84 0.23 -18.23 -8.97
C PRO A 84 -0.74 -17.64 -9.99
N GLU A 85 -0.24 -17.06 -11.09
CA GLU A 85 -1.10 -16.38 -12.08
C GLU A 85 -2.17 -17.32 -12.67
N VAL A 86 -1.83 -18.60 -12.82
CA VAL A 86 -2.72 -19.65 -13.32
C VAL A 86 -3.92 -19.90 -12.39
N GLU A 87 -3.78 -19.64 -11.10
CA GLU A 87 -4.82 -19.85 -10.08
C GLU A 87 -5.76 -18.64 -9.94
N ARG A 88 -5.34 -17.45 -10.39
CA ARG A 88 -6.10 -16.20 -10.23
C ARG A 88 -7.52 -16.27 -10.82
N PRO A 89 -7.78 -16.87 -12.01
CA PRO A 89 -9.13 -17.01 -12.52
C PRO A 89 -10.04 -17.86 -11.63
N GLN A 90 -9.50 -18.89 -10.98
CA GLN A 90 -10.27 -19.73 -10.06
C GLN A 90 -10.61 -18.98 -8.77
N ALA A 91 -9.65 -18.26 -8.21
CA ALA A 91 -9.89 -17.41 -7.04
C ALA A 91 -11.02 -16.39 -7.31
N LEU A 92 -11.04 -15.74 -8.47
CA LEU A 92 -12.12 -14.83 -8.85
C LEU A 92 -13.48 -15.51 -8.93
N ARG A 93 -13.55 -16.74 -9.45
CA ARG A 93 -14.82 -17.49 -9.50
C ARG A 93 -15.35 -17.79 -8.09
N MET A 94 -14.48 -18.18 -7.16
CA MET A 94 -14.90 -18.44 -5.78
C MET A 94 -15.41 -17.17 -5.10
N LEU A 95 -14.68 -16.06 -5.23
CA LEU A 95 -15.11 -14.75 -4.73
C LEU A 95 -16.46 -14.33 -5.34
N GLY A 96 -16.64 -14.54 -6.65
CA GLY A 96 -17.91 -14.29 -7.33
C GLY A 96 -19.06 -15.15 -6.80
N ALA A 97 -18.81 -16.42 -6.48
CA ALA A 97 -19.82 -17.32 -5.91
C ALA A 97 -20.32 -16.83 -4.54
N PHE A 98 -19.43 -16.32 -3.67
CA PHE A 98 -19.83 -15.74 -2.39
C PHE A 98 -20.71 -14.47 -2.57
N LEU A 99 -20.40 -13.62 -3.56
CA LEU A 99 -21.24 -12.45 -3.87
C LEU A 99 -22.62 -12.86 -4.39
N ALA A 100 -22.69 -13.90 -5.23
CA ALA A 100 -23.95 -14.43 -5.75
C ALA A 100 -24.81 -15.02 -4.61
N SER A 101 -24.20 -15.76 -3.68
CA SER A 101 -24.93 -16.31 -2.53
C SER A 101 -25.47 -15.23 -1.60
N LEU A 102 -24.75 -14.11 -1.44
CA LEU A 102 -25.22 -12.99 -0.61
C LEU A 102 -26.40 -12.25 -1.26
N LYS A 103 -26.41 -12.08 -2.58
CA LYS A 103 -27.54 -11.49 -3.31
C LYS A 103 -28.79 -12.38 -3.23
N ALA A 104 -28.63 -13.67 -3.47
CA ALA A 104 -29.73 -14.64 -3.37
C ALA A 104 -30.36 -14.70 -1.96
N ALA A 105 -29.57 -14.45 -0.90
CA ALA A 105 -30.08 -14.37 0.47
C ALA A 105 -30.77 -13.03 0.80
N GLY A 106 -30.44 -11.95 0.08
CA GLY A 106 -31.04 -10.62 0.25
C GLY A 106 -32.35 -10.44 -0.51
N ASP A 107 -32.50 -11.08 -1.66
CA ASP A 107 -33.74 -11.05 -2.48
C ASP A 107 -34.88 -11.91 -1.90
N ASN A 108 -34.60 -12.69 -0.85
CA ASN A 108 -35.56 -13.58 -0.20
C ASN A 108 -36.12 -13.00 1.11
N LYS A 109 -36.10 -11.68 1.26
CA LYS A 109 -36.58 -10.92 2.43
C LYS A 109 -37.57 -9.83 2.06
#